data_AF-A0A4Y8M2D2-F1
#
_entry.id   AF-A0A4Y8M2D2-F1
#
_cell.length_a   1.000
_cell.length_b   1.000
_cell.length_c   1.000
_cell.angle_alpha   90.00
_cell.angle_beta   90.00
_cell.angle_gamma   90.00
#
_symmetry.space_group_name_H-M   'P 1'
#
loop_
_entity.id
_entity.type
_entity.pdbx_description
1 polymer ?
#
loop_
_entity_poly.entity_id
_entity_poly.type
_entity_poly.pdbx_seq_one_letter_code
_entity_poly.pdbx_strand_id
1 'polypeptide(L)'
;MEHHTSLLMLHADALSDDFRKLQTGLAGQVLQKFINYRIKTAIVIPLASTIKGKFKELMAESNKGNDFRVFDNRIDAENWLINL
;
A
#
# COMPACT_ATOMS: atom_id res chain seq x y z
N MET A 1 17.86 -13.18 12.75
CA MET A 1 18.56 -11.94 12.37
C MET A 1 17.48 -10.90 12.08
N GLU A 2 17.36 -9.85 12.89
CA GLU A 2 16.47 -8.74 12.57
C GLU A 2 17.20 -7.83 11.58
N HIS A 3 16.76 -7.87 10.32
CA HIS A 3 17.20 -6.91 9.32
C HIS A 3 16.37 -5.65 9.55
N HIS A 4 17.02 -4.57 9.99
CA HIS A 4 16.41 -3.27 10.31
C HIS A 4 15.84 -2.58 9.06
N THR A 5 14.96 -3.24 8.32
CA THR A 5 14.35 -2.74 7.10
C THR A 5 13.06 -1.99 7.43
N SER A 6 12.92 -0.81 6.84
CA SER A 6 11.67 -0.05 6.83
C SER A 6 10.95 -0.17 5.49
N LEU A 7 11.38 -1.09 4.62
CA LEU A 7 10.78 -1.33 3.31
C LEU A 7 9.79 -2.50 3.40
N LEU A 8 8.54 -2.25 3.02
CA LEU A 8 7.48 -3.26 3.04
C LEU A 8 6.83 -3.36 1.65
N MET A 9 6.69 -4.58 1.13
CA MET A 9 5.86 -4.87 -0.03
C MET A 9 4.69 -5.76 0.38
N LEU A 10 3.46 -5.32 0.08
CA LEU A 10 2.23 -6.07 0.34
C LEU A 10 1.56 -6.45 -0.98
N HIS A 11 1.23 -7.73 -1.14
CA HIS A 11 0.40 -8.18 -2.25
C HIS A 11 -1.09 -8.12 -1.86
N ALA A 12 -1.96 -8.00 -2.86
CA ALA A 12 -3.41 -7.94 -2.66
C ALA A 12 -3.95 -9.05 -1.74
N ASP A 13 -3.38 -10.26 -1.82
CA ASP A 13 -3.81 -11.42 -1.02
C ASP A 13 -3.49 -11.30 0.47
N ALA A 14 -2.54 -10.42 0.84
CA ALA A 14 -2.25 -10.09 2.23
C ALA A 14 -3.24 -9.05 2.82
N LEU A 15 -4.08 -8.44 1.98
CA LEU A 15 -5.06 -7.44 2.39
C LEU A 15 -6.41 -8.12 2.61
N SER A 16 -6.93 -8.00 3.84
CA SER A 16 -8.28 -8.46 4.15
C SER A 16 -9.34 -7.68 3.35
N ASP A 17 -10.52 -8.28 3.20
CA ASP A 17 -11.66 -7.58 2.58
C ASP A 17 -12.02 -6.29 3.32
N ASP A 18 -11.84 -6.25 4.64
CA ASP A 18 -12.11 -5.07 5.45
C ASP A 18 -11.14 -3.93 5.16
N PHE A 19 -9.90 -4.23 4.76
CA PHE A 19 -8.95 -3.21 4.29
C PHE A 19 -9.45 -2.58 2.98
N ARG A 20 -10.08 -3.37 2.11
CA ARG A 20 -10.66 -2.88 0.85
C ARG A 20 -11.97 -2.11 1.06
N LYS A 21 -12.71 -2.43 2.14
CA LYS A 21 -13.93 -1.73 2.57
C LYS A 21 -13.60 -0.53 3.45
N LEU A 22 -13.31 0.62 2.86
CA LEU A 22 -12.93 1.82 3.64
C LEU A 22 -13.92 2.31 4.70
N GLN A 23 -15.19 1.90 4.63
CA GLN A 23 -16.18 2.19 5.67
C GLN A 23 -15.81 1.58 7.04
N THR A 24 -14.96 0.56 7.07
CA THR A 24 -14.46 -0.06 8.31
C THR A 24 -13.42 0.82 9.02
N GLY A 25 -12.81 1.78 8.32
CA GLY A 25 -11.68 2.57 8.81
C GLY A 25 -10.37 1.79 8.96
N LEU A 26 -10.33 0.49 8.62
CA LEU A 26 -9.14 -0.35 8.82
C LEU A 26 -7.95 0.12 7.98
N ALA A 27 -8.18 0.45 6.70
CA ALA A 27 -7.09 0.90 5.84
C ALA A 27 -6.44 2.19 6.37
N GLY A 28 -7.24 3.15 6.83
CA GLY A 28 -6.73 4.39 7.42
C GLY A 28 -5.85 4.13 8.63
N GLN A 29 -6.28 3.26 9.54
CA GLN A 29 -5.51 2.89 10.73
C GLN A 29 -4.18 2.19 10.37
N VAL A 30 -4.19 1.29 9.39
CA VAL A 30 -3.00 0.57 8.94
C VAL A 30 -2.02 1.50 8.23
N LEU A 31 -2.51 2.32 7.30
CA LEU A 31 -1.68 3.27 6.55
C LEU A 31 -1.08 4.34 7.47
N GLN A 32 -1.85 4.81 8.46
CA GLN A 32 -1.34 5.74 9.47
C GLN A 32 -0.20 5.13 10.30
N LYS A 33 -0.25 3.82 10.60
CA LYS A 33 0.88 3.14 11.26
C LYS A 33 2.13 3.11 10.39
N PHE A 34 2.00 2.87 9.08
CA PHE A 34 3.16 2.91 8.18
C PHE A 34 3.84 4.28 8.19
N ILE A 35 3.05 5.36 8.17
CA ILE A 35 3.57 6.73 8.29
C ILE A 35 4.24 6.95 9.65
N ASN A 36 3.56 6.63 10.75
CA ASN A 36 4.06 6.84 12.12
C ASN A 36 5.37 6.09 12.39
N TYR A 37 5.51 4.88 11.85
CA TYR A 37 6.70 4.05 11.99
C TYR A 37 7.73 4.24 10.86
N ARG A 38 7.49 5.18 9.94
CA ARG A 38 8.35 5.47 8.78
C ARG A 38 8.65 4.22 7.93
N ILE A 39 7.64 3.38 7.74
CA ILE A 39 7.70 2.18 6.90
C ILE A 39 7.30 2.59 5.48
N LYS A 40 8.26 2.67 4.57
CA LYS A 40 8.01 2.91 3.15
C LYS A 40 7.32 1.67 2.57
N THR A 41 6.09 1.82 2.10
CA THR A 41 5.23 0.68 1.78
C THR A 41 4.77 0.69 0.32
N ALA A 42 5.08 -0.36 -0.42
CA ALA A 42 4.56 -0.60 -1.75
C ALA A 42 3.43 -1.66 -1.69
N ILE A 43 2.25 -1.34 -2.22
CA ILE A 43 1.12 -2.26 -2.26
C ILE A 43 0.86 -2.68 -3.71
N VAL A 44 0.88 -3.97 -4.00
CA VAL A 44 0.70 -4.53 -5.35
C VAL A 44 -0.71 -5.10 -5.48
N ILE A 45 -1.53 -4.44 -6.30
CA ILE A 45 -2.93 -4.80 -6.55
C ILE A 45 -3.15 -4.90 -8.08
N PRO A 46 -3.18 -6.11 -8.65
CA PRO A 46 -3.32 -6.29 -10.10
C PRO A 46 -4.58 -5.63 -10.66
N LEU A 47 -4.50 -5.02 -11.84
CA LEU A 47 -5.64 -4.38 -12.55
C LEU A 47 -6.88 -5.27 -12.71
N ALA A 48 -6.68 -6.59 -12.78
CA ALA A 48 -7.78 -7.56 -12.84
C ALA A 48 -8.63 -7.60 -11.55
N SER A 49 -8.10 -7.10 -10.44
CA SER A 49 -8.86 -6.95 -9.21
C SER A 49 -9.75 -5.70 -9.32
N THR A 50 -11.05 -5.90 -9.12
CA THR A 50 -12.04 -4.82 -9.28
C THR A 50 -11.87 -3.79 -8.16
N ILE A 51 -11.15 -2.70 -8.44
CA ILE A 51 -10.99 -1.55 -7.54
C ILE A 51 -12.05 -0.50 -7.87
N LYS A 52 -12.93 -0.19 -6.92
CA LYS A 52 -14.03 0.77 -7.08
C LYS A 52 -14.20 1.67 -5.86
N GLY A 53 -14.90 2.78 -6.06
CA GLY A 53 -15.29 3.71 -5.00
C GLY A 53 -14.11 4.34 -4.27
N LYS A 54 -14.30 4.61 -2.97
CA LYS A 54 -13.33 5.31 -2.12
C LYS A 54 -11.92 4.68 -2.10
N PHE A 55 -11.80 3.38 -2.34
CA PHE A 55 -10.48 2.73 -2.37
C PHE A 55 -9.66 3.17 -3.59
N LYS A 56 -10.32 3.44 -4.72
CA LYS A 56 -9.67 4.05 -5.89
C LYS A 56 -9.19 5.47 -5.62
N GLU A 57 -9.97 6.25 -4.87
CA GLU A 57 -9.62 7.62 -4.46
C GLU A 57 -8.38 7.59 -3.55
N LEU A 58 -8.38 6.72 -2.53
CA LEU A 58 -7.22 6.49 -1.65
C LEU A 58 -5.95 6.15 -2.45
N MET A 59 -6.06 5.27 -3.45
CA MET A 59 -4.94 4.94 -4.33
C MET A 59 -4.43 6.15 -5.11
N ALA A 60 -5.33 6.94 -5.69
CA ALA A 60 -4.97 8.14 -6.44
C ALA A 60 -4.30 9.20 -5.55
N GLU A 61 -4.73 9.34 -4.30
CA GLU A 61 -4.13 10.24 -3.31
C GLU A 61 -2.77 9.75 -2.82
N SER A 62 -2.60 8.42 -2.63
CA SER A 62 -1.33 7.83 -2.19
C SER A 62 -0.16 8.17 -3.12
N ASN A 63 -0.43 8.30 -4.43
CA ASN A 63 0.58 8.64 -5.42
C ASN A 63 1.22 10.03 -5.20
N LYS A 64 0.63 10.90 -4.38
CA LYS A 64 1.13 12.24 -4.05
C LYS A 64 2.11 12.25 -2.87
N GLY A 65 2.13 11.20 -2.06
CA GLY A 65 3.02 11.05 -0.90
C GLY A 65 4.26 10.20 -1.20
N ASN A 66 5.17 10.12 -0.22
CA ASN A 66 6.36 9.26 -0.29
C ASN A 66 6.32 8.06 0.67
N ASP A 67 5.37 8.01 1.61
CA ASP A 67 5.33 6.95 2.63
C ASP A 67 4.75 5.63 2.10
N PHE A 68 3.75 5.69 1.22
CA PHE A 68 3.20 4.50 0.58
C PHE A 68 2.68 4.78 -0.82
N ARG A 69 2.68 3.75 -1.67
CA ARG A 69 2.15 3.82 -3.03
C ARG A 69 1.55 2.49 -3.46
N VAL A 70 0.54 2.53 -4.34
CA VAL A 70 -0.11 1.34 -4.89
C VAL A 70 0.25 1.17 -6.37
N PHE A 71 0.57 -0.07 -6.75
CA PHE A 71 1.03 -0.47 -8.08
C PHE A 71 0.19 -1.62 -8.61
N ASP A 72 0.09 -1.74 -9.93
CA ASP A 72 -0.57 -2.88 -10.57
C ASP A 72 0.35 -4.08 -10.81
N ASN A 73 1.67 -3.89 -10.68
CA ASN A 73 2.67 -4.90 -10.90
C ASN A 73 3.82 -4.82 -9.88
N ARG A 74 4.48 -5.96 -9.67
CA ARG A 74 5.58 -6.11 -8.70
C ARG A 74 6.82 -5.32 -9.10
N ILE A 75 7.14 -5.23 -10.39
CA ILE A 75 8.40 -4.65 -10.87
C ILE A 75 8.45 -3.15 -10.56
N ASP A 76 7.39 -2.42 -10.87
CA ASP A 76 7.32 -0.99 -10.58
C ASP A 76 7.30 -0.71 -9.08
N ALA A 77 6.61 -1.57 -8.32
CA ALA A 77 6.63 -1.51 -6.86
C ALA A 77 8.04 -1.70 -6.30
N GLU A 78 8.79 -2.68 -6.80
CA GLU A 78 10.18 -2.93 -6.39
C GLU A 78 11.08 -1.75 -6.73
N ASN A 79 11.00 -1.29 -7.98
CA ASN A 79 11.79 -0.15 -8.45
C ASN A 79 11.53 1.09 -7.58
N TRP A 80 10.29 1.40 -7.26
CA TRP A 80 9.99 2.54 -6.39
C TRP A 80 10.45 2.30 -4.94
N LEU A 81 10.36 1.07 -4.44
CA LEU A 81 10.72 0.74 -3.06
C LEU A 81 12.23 0.85 -2.83
N ILE A 82 13.04 0.31 -3.74
CA ILE A 82 14.51 0.21 -3.62
C ILE A 82 15.27 1.44 -4.14
N ASN A 83 14.69 2.19 -5.07
CA ASN A 83 15.29 3.46 -5.49
C ASN A 83 14.88 4.54 -4.49
N LEU A 84 15.85 4.95 -3.65
CA LEU A 84 15.78 6.10 -2.76
C LEU A 84 16.48 7.29 -3.41
#